data_AF-A0A1R1BJ91-F1
#
_entry.id   AF-A0A1R1BJ91-F1
#
_cell.length_a   1.000
_cell.length_b   1.000
_cell.length_c   1.000
_cell.angle_alpha   90.00
_cell.angle_beta   90.00
_cell.angle_gamma   90.00
#
_symmetry.space_group_name_H-M   'P 1'
#
loop_
_entity.id
_entity.type
_entity.pdbx_description
1 polymer ?
#
loop_
_entity_poly.entity_id
_entity_poly.type
_entity_poly.pdbx_seq_one_letter_code
_entity_poly.pdbx_strand_id
1 'polypeptide(L)'
;MLVLGNLIIIISFSLLFIFSGLLVYRHSFSSIDKMPFSFKFSASYFIGMGLFLAIWRLLSSAFSNVGVALILTLAILIVLYVKDGKFKTDLLEIIVHFTEKRYFALCAVIIVPTVILLYWLMPSGVITAFSILGSLHSPRYANIATFITENNYIPILSQNYGQSLLTSLPMLLGVNIPLFSLYLWLSISIGMISLFVYGLLKTFNLSKQITLIGTCLVLFGNTALSFTHILVIDSSTPFFLNGYTDSIYSIASFIIYILWLHKLIKSEKNIIKDMIIPFILGISWSFSGPQNIIIGLAVFIMIYFIIIVKKIDCNKITIGINLFVFCAFILLGTTQGGMLSIAKPSQISISGTMEVNSSNTLKLKPEIPYYIGTGGYWVYGNDLSASEDKQLSEAIKIINNGGGKTINVLNALNSIILMVETSIWTTIRIAFFPLVSLIFIIVLLVNKWDEMKEIMKKFEYIVFISFVISLIVGLIIVYTIDIAGLKWALTRFLLPGYFLGMIVLVYVASELLFKKTANKNLYISIIVFFSVIGPFVDVLTTIHGNFFNNGDSIDFFQKVKLLTELSGYIK
;
A
#
# COMPACT_ATOMS: atom_id res chain seq x y z
N MET A 1 -9.48 12.05 28.07
CA MET A 1 -8.03 12.39 28.03
C MET A 1 -7.21 11.46 27.13
N LEU A 2 -7.26 10.13 27.29
CA LEU A 2 -6.44 9.20 26.50
C LEU A 2 -6.66 9.30 24.97
N VAL A 3 -7.90 9.44 24.50
CA VAL A 3 -8.24 9.63 23.08
C VAL A 3 -7.60 10.91 22.51
N LEU A 4 -7.76 12.02 23.21
CA LEU A 4 -7.19 13.31 22.83
C LEU A 4 -5.66 13.27 22.84
N GLY A 5 -5.06 12.65 23.86
CA GLY A 5 -3.61 12.43 23.93
C GLY A 5 -3.08 11.63 22.74
N ASN A 6 -3.77 10.55 22.36
CA ASN A 6 -3.41 9.76 21.17
C ASN A 6 -3.43 10.60 19.90
N LEU A 7 -4.50 11.36 19.71
CA LEU A 7 -4.68 12.25 18.56
C LEU A 7 -3.54 13.27 18.47
N ILE A 8 -3.23 13.95 19.58
CA ILE A 8 -2.15 14.94 19.64
C ILE A 8 -0.81 14.31 19.29
N ILE A 9 -0.49 13.13 19.84
CA ILE A 9 0.75 12.42 19.57
C ILE A 9 0.84 12.07 18.07
N ILE A 10 -0.17 11.42 17.52
CA ILE A 10 -0.16 10.96 16.13
C ILE A 10 -0.08 12.15 15.16
N ILE A 11 -0.82 13.24 15.40
CA ILE A 11 -0.72 14.47 14.60
C ILE A 11 0.70 15.05 14.68
N SER A 12 1.28 15.11 15.89
CA SER A 12 2.63 15.66 16.09
C SER A 12 3.70 14.86 15.35
N PHE A 13 3.65 13.52 15.41
CA PHE A 13 4.54 12.66 14.62
C PHE A 13 4.27 12.79 13.11
N SER A 14 3.02 12.92 12.69
CA SER A 14 2.69 13.14 11.27
C SER A 14 3.29 14.44 10.74
N LEU A 15 3.24 15.52 11.53
CA LEU A 15 3.91 16.78 11.20
C LEU A 15 5.44 16.61 11.17
N LEU A 16 6.02 15.90 12.14
CA LEU A 16 7.45 15.58 12.13
C LEU A 16 7.86 14.80 10.86
N PHE A 17 7.03 13.85 10.41
CA PHE A 17 7.28 13.12 9.17
C PHE A 17 7.23 14.06 7.96
N ILE A 18 6.24 14.96 7.88
CA ILE A 18 6.17 15.96 6.81
C ILE A 18 7.43 16.83 6.80
N PHE A 19 7.85 17.38 7.94
CA PHE A 19 8.99 18.29 8.00
C PHE A 19 10.33 17.60 7.69
N SER A 20 10.60 16.47 8.33
CA SER A 20 11.81 15.67 8.06
C SER A 20 11.84 15.15 6.61
N GLY A 21 10.68 14.76 6.09
CA GLY A 21 10.54 14.34 4.71
C GLY A 21 10.69 15.48 3.70
N LEU A 22 10.24 16.71 4.00
CA LEU A 22 10.42 17.89 3.15
C LEU A 22 11.91 18.23 2.98
N LEU A 23 12.69 18.09 4.05
CA LEU A 23 14.14 18.23 4.00
C LEU A 23 14.75 17.23 3.02
N VAL A 24 14.43 15.94 3.17
CA VAL A 24 14.93 14.90 2.26
C VAL A 24 14.42 15.15 0.85
N TYR A 25 13.15 15.54 0.68
CA TYR A 25 12.55 15.78 -0.61
C TYR A 25 13.29 16.89 -1.37
N ARG A 26 13.58 18.02 -0.73
CA ARG A 26 14.34 19.12 -1.36
C ARG A 26 15.76 18.69 -1.74
N HIS A 27 16.43 17.94 -0.87
CA HIS A 27 17.79 17.48 -1.14
C HIS A 27 17.83 16.45 -2.27
N SER A 28 16.91 15.50 -2.24
CA SER A 28 16.88 14.36 -3.15
C SER A 28 16.06 14.60 -4.41
N PHE A 29 15.23 15.63 -4.52
CA PHE A 29 14.38 15.90 -5.69
C PHE A 29 14.40 17.37 -6.18
N SER A 30 15.39 18.17 -5.78
CA SER A 30 15.54 19.58 -6.24
C SER A 30 15.48 19.76 -7.76
N SER A 31 15.97 18.81 -8.55
CA SER A 31 15.89 18.88 -10.02
C SER A 31 14.46 18.67 -10.57
N ILE A 32 13.51 18.27 -9.73
CA ILE A 32 12.11 18.01 -10.05
C ILE A 32 11.19 18.99 -9.30
N ASP A 33 11.68 20.18 -8.92
CA ASP A 33 10.99 21.16 -8.06
C ASP A 33 9.63 21.67 -8.56
N LYS A 34 9.22 21.34 -9.79
CA LYS A 34 7.91 21.74 -10.36
C LYS A 34 6.74 20.82 -9.97
N MET A 35 6.92 19.94 -8.98
CA MET A 35 5.83 19.06 -8.53
C MET A 35 4.74 19.85 -7.79
N PRO A 36 3.45 19.52 -7.98
CA PRO A 36 2.36 20.15 -7.25
C PRO A 36 2.54 20.05 -5.74
N PHE A 37 2.14 21.09 -5.00
CA PHE A 37 2.24 21.13 -3.54
C PHE A 37 1.61 19.90 -2.87
N SER A 38 0.43 19.47 -3.33
CA SER A 38 -0.25 18.27 -2.80
C SER A 38 0.61 17.01 -2.89
N PHE A 39 1.40 16.87 -3.97
CA PHE A 39 2.33 15.77 -4.16
C PHE A 39 3.53 15.92 -3.23
N LYS A 40 4.18 17.08 -3.23
CA LYS A 40 5.37 17.37 -2.41
C LYS A 40 5.07 17.15 -0.92
N PHE A 41 3.95 17.68 -0.43
CA PHE A 41 3.52 17.58 0.96
C PHE A 41 3.28 16.12 1.39
N SER A 42 2.50 15.37 0.61
CA SER A 42 2.20 13.96 0.93
C SER A 42 3.39 13.02 0.70
N ALA A 43 4.18 13.23 -0.35
CA ALA A 43 5.43 12.50 -0.56
C ALA A 43 6.38 12.71 0.61
N SER A 44 6.44 13.93 1.15
CA SER A 44 7.24 14.24 2.33
C SER A 44 6.77 13.48 3.56
N TYR A 45 5.46 13.38 3.81
CA TYR A 45 4.93 12.51 4.88
C TYR A 45 5.45 11.07 4.76
N PHE A 46 5.36 10.45 3.57
CA PHE A 46 5.82 9.07 3.39
C PHE A 46 7.35 8.94 3.46
N ILE A 47 8.12 9.88 2.91
CA ILE A 47 9.59 9.89 3.02
C ILE A 47 10.01 10.00 4.49
N GLY A 48 9.41 10.93 5.24
CA GLY A 48 9.72 11.12 6.65
C GLY A 48 9.30 9.93 7.51
N MET A 49 8.15 9.31 7.24
CA MET A 49 7.75 8.06 7.87
C MET A 49 8.78 6.95 7.60
N GLY A 50 9.22 6.78 6.36
CA GLY A 50 10.27 5.82 6.00
C GLY A 50 11.60 6.09 6.71
N LEU A 51 12.02 7.36 6.73
CA LEU A 51 13.25 7.80 7.40
C LEU A 51 13.20 7.53 8.90
N PHE A 52 12.08 7.90 9.54
CA PHE A 52 11.83 7.64 10.95
C PHE A 52 11.94 6.15 11.27
N LEU A 53 11.20 5.31 10.52
CA LEU A 53 11.20 3.87 10.73
C LEU A 53 12.59 3.25 10.52
N ALA A 54 13.33 3.67 9.49
CA ALA A 54 14.67 3.18 9.22
C ALA A 54 15.65 3.52 10.35
N ILE A 55 15.72 4.80 10.77
CA ILE A 55 16.61 5.22 11.86
C ILE A 55 16.21 4.56 13.17
N TRP A 56 14.93 4.58 13.52
CA TRP A 56 14.45 4.04 14.79
C TRP A 56 14.72 2.54 14.91
N ARG A 57 14.52 1.78 13.82
CA ARG A 57 14.84 0.36 13.81
C ARG A 57 16.33 0.10 14.03
N LEU A 58 17.21 0.81 13.30
CA LEU A 58 18.66 0.68 13.45
C LEU A 58 19.12 1.03 14.87
N LEU A 59 18.65 2.14 15.44
CA LEU A 59 19.02 2.56 16.79
C LEU A 59 18.45 1.61 17.86
N SER A 60 17.23 1.08 17.68
CA SER A 60 16.67 0.09 18.60
C SER A 60 17.52 -1.18 18.63
N SER A 61 18.06 -1.58 17.49
CA SER A 61 18.99 -2.72 17.39
C SER A 61 20.32 -2.41 18.09
N ALA A 62 20.89 -1.23 17.86
CA ALA A 62 22.17 -0.82 18.45
C ALA A 62 22.13 -0.66 19.97
N PHE A 63 21.04 -0.10 20.52
CA PHE A 63 20.92 0.18 21.96
C PHE A 63 20.14 -0.88 22.74
N SER A 64 19.53 -1.86 22.06
CA SER A 64 18.63 -2.87 22.68
C SER A 64 17.54 -2.26 23.57
N ASN A 65 17.15 -1.01 23.30
CA ASN A 65 16.18 -0.26 24.10
C ASN A 65 15.39 0.68 23.18
N VAL A 66 14.08 0.45 23.08
CA VAL A 66 13.20 1.16 22.13
C VAL A 66 12.95 2.60 22.54
N GLY A 67 12.80 2.86 23.84
CA GLY A 67 12.64 4.22 24.37
C GLY A 67 13.86 5.10 24.09
N VAL A 68 15.07 4.61 24.37
CA VAL A 68 16.32 5.33 24.06
C VAL A 68 16.45 5.57 22.56
N ALA A 69 16.20 4.55 21.74
CA ALA A 69 16.24 4.67 20.30
C ALA A 69 15.23 5.71 19.79
N LEU A 70 14.02 5.75 20.34
CA LEU A 70 12.99 6.72 19.96
C LEU A 70 13.45 8.16 20.24
N ILE A 71 13.99 8.42 21.43
CA ILE A 71 14.50 9.76 21.79
C ILE A 71 15.62 10.19 20.86
N LEU A 72 16.57 9.28 20.57
CA LEU A 72 17.66 9.57 19.64
C LEU A 72 17.18 9.80 18.20
N THR A 73 16.21 9.01 17.72
CA THR A 73 15.61 9.25 16.40
C THR A 73 14.94 10.63 16.35
N LEU A 74 14.15 10.99 17.35
CA LEU A 74 13.51 12.30 17.44
C LEU A 74 14.55 13.43 17.44
N ALA A 75 15.61 13.30 18.25
CA ALA A 75 16.69 14.27 18.29
C ALA A 75 17.37 14.44 16.92
N ILE A 76 17.67 13.34 16.23
CA ILE A 76 18.27 13.37 14.88
C ILE A 76 17.33 14.08 13.90
N LEU A 77 16.05 13.73 13.85
CA LEU A 77 15.10 14.33 12.91
C LEU A 77 14.90 15.83 13.17
N ILE A 78 14.80 16.23 14.45
CA ILE A 78 14.68 17.64 14.84
C ILE A 78 15.95 18.40 14.46
N VAL A 79 17.14 17.89 14.79
CA VAL A 79 18.41 18.55 14.46
C VAL A 79 18.60 18.69 12.96
N LEU A 80 18.34 17.63 12.18
CA LEU A 80 18.41 17.69 10.72
C LEU A 80 17.51 18.80 10.18
N TYR A 81 16.27 18.86 10.66
CA TYR A 81 15.30 19.84 10.19
C TYR A 81 15.62 21.28 10.62
N VAL A 82 16.01 21.49 11.89
CA VAL A 82 16.42 22.82 12.40
C VAL A 82 17.63 23.35 11.62
N LYS A 83 18.60 22.48 11.30
CA LYS A 83 19.79 22.87 10.53
C LYS A 83 19.49 23.38 9.12
N ASP A 84 18.38 22.96 8.51
CA ASP A 84 17.97 23.43 7.19
C ASP A 84 17.45 24.88 7.21
N GLY A 85 17.06 25.41 8.38
CA GLY A 85 16.71 26.83 8.57
C GLY A 85 15.42 27.28 7.87
N LYS A 86 14.67 26.38 7.24
CA LYS A 86 13.47 26.68 6.43
C LYS A 86 12.14 26.43 7.13
N PHE A 87 12.14 26.26 8.45
CA PHE A 87 10.91 25.96 9.20
C PHE A 87 9.80 26.99 8.99
N LYS A 88 10.13 28.27 9.11
CA LYS A 88 9.14 29.35 8.95
C LYS A 88 8.54 29.37 7.55
N THR A 89 9.35 29.19 6.52
CA THR A 89 8.88 29.18 5.13
C THR A 89 8.00 27.97 4.84
N ASP A 90 8.40 26.78 5.32
CA ASP A 90 7.65 25.54 5.11
C ASP A 90 6.30 25.60 5.84
N LEU A 91 6.29 26.09 7.09
CA LEU A 91 5.06 26.25 7.87
C LEU A 91 4.10 27.25 7.21
N LEU A 92 4.61 28.38 6.71
CA LEU A 92 3.79 29.35 5.98
C LEU A 92 3.24 28.78 4.67
N GLU A 93 4.06 28.05 3.88
CA GLU A 93 3.62 27.37 2.65
C GLU A 93 2.46 26.41 2.94
N ILE A 94 2.59 25.61 4.00
CA ILE A 94 1.55 24.70 4.50
C ILE A 94 0.29 25.48 4.89
N ILE A 95 0.40 26.49 5.75
CA ILE A 95 -0.77 27.26 6.21
C ILE A 95 -1.52 27.87 5.02
N VAL A 96 -0.81 28.54 4.10
CA VAL A 96 -1.42 29.17 2.93
C VAL A 96 -2.20 28.15 2.09
N HIS A 97 -1.61 26.98 1.81
CA HIS A 97 -2.28 25.97 0.99
C HIS A 97 -3.44 25.28 1.72
N PHE A 98 -3.34 25.07 3.04
CA PHE A 98 -4.43 24.49 3.82
C PHE A 98 -5.63 25.44 3.99
N THR A 99 -5.42 26.77 3.90
CA THR A 99 -6.54 27.74 3.86
C THR A 99 -7.32 27.70 2.53
N GLU A 100 -6.78 27.09 1.47
CA GLU A 100 -7.56 26.88 0.25
C GLU A 100 -8.63 25.79 0.47
N LYS A 101 -9.91 26.15 0.28
CA LYS A 101 -11.10 25.28 0.46
C LYS A 101 -11.01 23.87 -0.16
N ARG A 102 -10.12 23.67 -1.14
CA ARG A 102 -9.93 22.42 -1.88
C ARG A 102 -9.20 21.36 -1.06
N TYR A 103 -8.19 21.76 -0.30
CA TYR A 103 -7.45 20.85 0.59
C TYR A 103 -8.30 20.50 1.81
N PHE A 104 -9.09 21.46 2.30
CA PHE A 104 -10.08 21.23 3.34
C PHE A 104 -11.14 20.19 2.94
N ALA A 105 -11.64 20.23 1.70
CA ALA A 105 -12.58 19.23 1.19
C ALA A 105 -11.96 17.82 1.09
N LEU A 106 -10.69 17.73 0.66
CA LEU A 106 -9.93 16.47 0.67
C LEU A 106 -9.68 15.97 2.09
N CYS A 107 -9.42 16.86 3.04
CA CYS A 107 -9.31 16.53 4.45
C CYS A 107 -10.65 16.12 5.07
N ALA A 108 -11.77 16.69 4.64
CA ALA A 108 -13.11 16.28 5.06
C ALA A 108 -13.45 14.86 4.58
N VAL A 109 -12.96 14.45 3.40
CA VAL A 109 -13.04 13.06 2.92
C VAL A 109 -12.19 12.10 3.77
N ILE A 110 -11.26 12.59 4.59
CA ILE A 110 -10.54 11.79 5.60
C ILE A 110 -11.36 11.75 6.90
N ILE A 111 -11.80 12.92 7.38
CA ILE A 111 -12.48 13.07 8.67
C ILE A 111 -13.83 12.33 8.69
N VAL A 112 -14.60 12.37 7.60
CA VAL A 112 -15.93 11.74 7.56
C VAL A 112 -15.84 10.21 7.72
N PRO A 113 -15.00 9.48 6.96
CA PRO A 113 -14.71 8.07 7.25
C PRO A 113 -14.09 7.88 8.64
N THR A 114 -13.20 8.78 9.09
CA THR A 114 -12.60 8.74 10.43
C THR A 114 -13.65 8.74 11.54
N VAL A 115 -14.66 9.60 11.40
CA VAL A 115 -15.78 9.76 12.34
C VAL A 115 -16.81 8.65 12.17
N ILE A 116 -17.10 8.24 10.93
CA ILE A 116 -18.03 7.14 10.64
C ILE A 116 -17.50 5.81 11.15
N LEU A 117 -16.18 5.56 11.15
CA LEU A 117 -15.60 4.31 11.65
C LEU A 117 -15.22 4.39 13.14
N LEU A 118 -14.97 5.59 13.70
CA LEU A 118 -14.99 5.80 15.16
C LEU A 118 -16.32 5.34 15.78
N TYR A 119 -17.43 5.50 15.05
CA TYR A 119 -18.75 4.99 15.40
C TYR A 119 -18.83 3.43 15.37
N TRP A 120 -17.84 2.74 14.79
CA TRP A 120 -17.79 1.28 14.62
C TRP A 120 -16.87 0.59 15.65
N LEU A 121 -16.25 1.35 16.56
CA LEU A 121 -15.55 0.80 17.72
C LEU A 121 -16.58 0.13 18.65
N MET A 122 -16.60 -1.21 18.69
CA MET A 122 -17.32 -1.91 19.75
C MET A 122 -16.64 -1.64 21.11
N PRO A 123 -17.41 -1.29 22.17
CA PRO A 123 -16.85 -0.95 23.48
C PRO A 123 -16.41 -2.18 24.31
N SER A 124 -16.45 -3.39 23.76
CA SER A 124 -16.16 -4.60 24.53
C SER A 124 -14.64 -4.81 24.66
N GLY A 125 -14.15 -4.81 25.91
CA GLY A 125 -12.75 -5.09 26.28
C GLY A 125 -12.25 -6.50 25.97
N VAL A 126 -12.92 -7.24 25.09
CA VAL A 126 -12.47 -8.53 24.57
C VAL A 126 -12.11 -8.32 23.10
N ILE A 127 -10.82 -8.25 22.81
CA ILE A 127 -10.28 -8.22 21.44
C ILE A 127 -10.57 -9.59 20.83
N THR A 128 -11.75 -9.75 20.24
CA THR A 128 -12.09 -10.93 19.45
C THR A 128 -11.77 -10.66 17.97
N ALA A 129 -11.62 -11.71 17.17
CA ALA A 129 -11.55 -11.60 15.72
C ALA A 129 -12.83 -10.97 15.10
N PHE A 130 -13.82 -10.56 15.89
CA PHE A 130 -15.03 -9.88 15.44
C PHE A 130 -15.08 -8.39 15.81
N SER A 131 -14.15 -7.89 16.65
CA SER A 131 -14.03 -6.46 16.97
C SER A 131 -13.21 -5.68 15.92
N ILE A 132 -13.20 -6.17 14.68
CA ILE A 132 -12.27 -5.74 13.63
C ILE A 132 -12.67 -4.36 13.08
N LEU A 133 -11.90 -3.33 13.45
CA LEU A 133 -11.74 -2.16 12.61
C LEU A 133 -10.81 -2.50 11.44
N GLY A 134 -11.34 -2.47 10.23
CA GLY A 134 -10.57 -2.33 8.98
C GLY A 134 -9.74 -3.52 8.50
N SER A 135 -9.49 -4.57 9.29
CA SER A 135 -8.78 -5.79 8.83
C SER A 135 -8.80 -6.99 9.79
N LEU A 136 -8.89 -8.20 9.21
CA LEU A 136 -8.65 -9.51 9.84
C LEU A 136 -7.40 -9.60 10.73
N HIS A 137 -6.37 -8.79 10.47
CA HIS A 137 -5.09 -8.85 11.18
C HIS A 137 -4.86 -7.69 12.15
N SER A 138 -5.80 -6.77 12.33
CA SER A 138 -5.67 -5.65 13.29
C SER A 138 -5.28 -6.09 14.70
N PRO A 139 -5.84 -7.18 15.28
CA PRO A 139 -5.40 -7.70 16.59
C PRO A 139 -3.93 -8.12 16.62
N ARG A 140 -3.42 -8.75 15.56
CA ARG A 140 -2.00 -9.14 15.45
C ARG A 140 -1.09 -7.92 15.55
N TYR A 141 -1.39 -6.86 14.79
CA TYR A 141 -0.57 -5.66 14.79
C TYR A 141 -0.58 -4.96 16.15
N ALA A 142 -1.73 -4.95 16.83
CA ALA A 142 -1.87 -4.42 18.18
C ALA A 142 -1.03 -5.20 19.19
N ASN A 143 -1.09 -6.54 19.15
CA ASN A 143 -0.33 -7.40 20.06
C ASN A 143 1.20 -7.22 19.92
N ILE A 144 1.69 -7.04 18.68
CA ILE A 144 3.11 -6.74 18.45
C ILE A 144 3.47 -5.37 19.04
N ALA A 145 2.61 -4.36 18.91
CA ALA A 145 2.86 -3.03 19.48
C ALA A 145 2.87 -3.05 21.01
N THR A 146 1.94 -3.79 21.62
CA THR A 146 1.92 -4.07 23.07
C THR A 146 3.22 -4.74 23.50
N PHE A 147 3.62 -5.81 22.81
CA PHE A 147 4.86 -6.52 23.10
C PHE A 147 6.09 -5.60 23.07
N ILE A 148 6.22 -4.76 22.04
CA ILE A 148 7.32 -3.80 21.90
C ILE A 148 7.38 -2.84 23.09
N THR A 149 6.21 -2.37 23.55
CA THR A 149 6.10 -1.39 24.63
C THR A 149 6.41 -2.04 25.99
N GLU A 150 5.84 -3.20 26.27
CA GLU A 150 6.01 -3.91 27.55
C GLU A 150 7.43 -4.44 27.74
N ASN A 151 8.08 -4.89 26.66
CA ASN A 151 9.43 -5.46 26.72
C ASN A 151 10.52 -4.46 26.34
N ASN A 152 10.16 -3.26 25.89
CA ASN A 152 11.07 -2.18 25.48
C ASN A 152 12.14 -2.60 24.43
N TYR A 153 11.81 -3.56 23.56
CA TYR A 153 12.62 -3.94 22.40
C TYR A 153 11.76 -4.27 21.17
N ILE A 154 12.28 -4.05 19.95
CA ILE A 154 11.59 -4.45 18.72
C ILE A 154 12.05 -5.86 18.31
N PRO A 155 11.15 -6.87 18.31
CA PRO A 155 11.52 -8.24 17.94
C PRO A 155 11.85 -8.38 16.45
N ILE A 156 12.66 -9.38 16.10
CA ILE A 156 12.91 -9.75 14.70
C ILE A 156 11.82 -10.74 14.28
N LEU A 157 10.87 -10.27 13.46
CA LEU A 157 9.74 -11.06 13.00
C LEU A 157 9.81 -11.31 11.49
N SER A 158 9.43 -12.49 11.03
CA SER A 158 9.38 -12.87 9.60
C SER A 158 8.09 -12.43 8.89
N GLN A 159 7.61 -11.23 9.18
CA GLN A 159 6.35 -10.70 8.63
C GLN A 159 6.42 -9.18 8.53
N ASN A 160 5.42 -8.55 7.89
CA ASN A 160 5.31 -7.10 7.91
C ASN A 160 4.80 -6.64 9.27
N TYR A 161 5.50 -5.68 9.89
CA TYR A 161 5.12 -5.12 11.19
C TYR A 161 5.36 -3.60 11.28
N GLY A 162 5.55 -2.91 10.14
CA GLY A 162 5.75 -1.46 10.11
C GLY A 162 4.61 -0.67 10.77
N GLN A 163 3.36 -1.11 10.60
CA GLN A 163 2.22 -0.49 11.28
C GLN A 163 2.21 -0.74 12.81
N SER A 164 2.74 -1.87 13.28
CA SER A 164 2.94 -2.11 14.72
C SER A 164 3.96 -1.15 15.32
N LEU A 165 5.04 -0.83 14.58
CA LEU A 165 6.02 0.16 15.01
C LEU A 165 5.38 1.55 15.19
N LEU A 166 4.58 1.99 14.22
CA LEU A 166 3.86 3.26 14.37
C LEU A 166 2.89 3.25 15.56
N THR A 167 2.23 2.11 15.77
CA THR A 167 1.23 1.93 16.83
C THR A 167 1.84 1.93 18.22
N SER A 168 3.10 1.50 18.39
CA SER A 168 3.77 1.56 19.68
C SER A 168 4.20 2.97 20.08
N LEU A 169 4.20 3.96 19.17
CA LEU A 169 4.62 5.34 19.50
C LEU A 169 3.75 5.99 20.58
N PRO A 170 2.40 6.05 20.46
CA PRO A 170 1.59 6.59 21.54
C PRO A 170 1.67 5.75 22.81
N MET A 171 1.87 4.44 22.70
CA MET A 171 1.97 3.52 23.84
C MET A 171 3.24 3.76 24.66
N LEU A 172 4.39 3.95 24.01
CA LEU A 172 5.66 4.33 24.63
C LEU A 172 5.58 5.70 25.34
N LEU A 173 4.61 6.54 24.95
CA LEU A 173 4.31 7.83 25.58
C LEU A 173 3.15 7.75 26.60
N GLY A 174 2.72 6.55 26.97
CA GLY A 174 1.73 6.30 28.02
C GLY A 174 0.27 6.17 27.55
N VAL A 175 0.00 6.18 26.23
CA VAL A 175 -1.35 6.04 25.67
C VAL A 175 -1.58 4.63 25.14
N ASN A 176 -2.02 3.74 26.03
CA ASN A 176 -2.17 2.30 25.76
C ASN A 176 -3.52 1.93 25.12
N ILE A 177 -3.78 2.45 23.91
CA ILE A 177 -4.98 2.11 23.13
C ILE A 177 -4.59 1.69 21.69
N PRO A 178 -3.94 0.52 21.50
CA PRO A 178 -3.28 0.14 20.25
C PRO A 178 -4.23 0.08 19.05
N LEU A 179 -5.45 -0.46 19.21
CA LEU A 179 -6.44 -0.54 18.12
C LEU A 179 -6.86 0.85 17.63
N PHE A 180 -7.00 1.81 18.56
CA PHE A 180 -7.33 3.19 18.20
C PHE A 180 -6.14 3.89 17.53
N SER A 181 -4.92 3.65 18.01
CA SER A 181 -3.69 4.16 17.37
C SER A 181 -3.53 3.63 15.95
N LEU A 182 -3.71 2.31 15.73
CA LEU A 182 -3.67 1.67 14.41
C LEU A 182 -4.60 2.37 13.43
N TYR A 183 -5.81 2.66 13.90
CA TYR A 183 -6.86 3.27 13.14
C TYR A 183 -6.57 4.73 12.75
N LEU A 184 -6.06 5.53 13.70
CA LEU A 184 -5.67 6.91 13.45
C LEU A 184 -4.52 7.01 12.44
N TRP A 185 -3.51 6.13 12.57
CA TRP A 185 -2.41 6.05 11.59
C TRP A 185 -2.91 5.71 10.19
N LEU A 186 -3.84 4.77 10.09
CA LEU A 186 -4.46 4.39 8.82
C LEU A 186 -5.22 5.55 8.21
N SER A 187 -6.05 6.24 9.00
CA SER A 187 -6.83 7.39 8.55
C SER A 187 -5.94 8.50 7.97
N ILE A 188 -4.87 8.87 8.68
CA ILE A 188 -3.93 9.88 8.19
C ILE A 188 -3.26 9.41 6.90
N SER A 189 -2.86 8.14 6.84
CA SER A 189 -2.19 7.57 5.66
C SER A 189 -3.10 7.50 4.44
N ILE A 190 -4.38 7.16 4.59
CA ILE A 190 -5.41 7.22 3.53
C ILE A 190 -5.56 8.67 3.02
N GLY A 191 -5.52 9.64 3.94
CA GLY A 191 -5.51 11.05 3.57
C GLY A 191 -4.30 11.49 2.77
N MET A 192 -3.12 11.12 3.24
CA MET A 192 -1.87 11.45 2.57
C MET A 192 -1.77 10.78 1.21
N ILE A 193 -2.17 9.51 1.06
CA ILE A 193 -2.18 8.86 -0.26
C ILE A 193 -3.20 9.50 -1.21
N SER A 194 -4.32 10.03 -0.70
CA SER A 194 -5.29 10.76 -1.52
C SER A 194 -4.70 12.05 -2.11
N LEU A 195 -4.02 12.84 -1.27
CA LEU A 195 -3.28 14.04 -1.72
C LEU A 195 -2.13 13.68 -2.66
N PHE A 196 -1.47 12.54 -2.41
CA PHE A 196 -0.38 12.02 -3.22
C PHE A 196 -0.84 11.66 -4.63
N VAL A 197 -1.92 10.88 -4.76
CA VAL A 197 -2.51 10.52 -6.06
C VAL A 197 -3.01 11.75 -6.79
N TYR A 198 -3.71 12.65 -6.11
CA TYR A 198 -4.18 13.90 -6.73
C TYR A 198 -3.01 14.73 -7.28
N GLY A 199 -1.96 14.87 -6.49
CA GLY A 199 -0.74 15.57 -6.89
C GLY A 199 -0.01 14.89 -8.04
N LEU A 200 0.10 13.57 -8.01
CA LEU A 200 0.72 12.77 -9.08
C LEU A 200 -0.05 12.90 -10.39
N LEU A 201 -1.38 12.77 -10.36
CA LEU A 201 -2.20 12.95 -11.56
C LEU A 201 -2.12 14.37 -12.12
N LYS A 202 -1.85 15.37 -11.28
CA LYS A 202 -1.58 16.75 -11.73
C LYS A 202 -0.26 16.89 -12.49
N THR A 203 0.74 16.05 -12.24
CA THR A 203 2.01 16.09 -12.98
C THR A 203 1.84 15.72 -14.45
N PHE A 204 0.79 14.97 -14.78
CA PHE A 204 0.43 14.60 -16.15
C PHE A 204 -0.38 15.68 -16.88
N ASN A 205 -0.42 16.92 -16.36
CA ASN A 205 -1.14 18.06 -16.95
C ASN A 205 -2.65 17.83 -17.13
N LEU A 206 -3.28 16.99 -16.30
CA LEU A 206 -4.71 16.72 -16.37
C LEU A 206 -5.54 17.90 -15.86
N SER A 207 -6.71 18.10 -16.48
CA SER A 207 -7.68 19.10 -16.02
C SER A 207 -8.11 18.80 -14.58
N LYS A 208 -8.47 19.84 -13.81
CA LYS A 208 -8.82 19.68 -12.39
C LYS A 208 -9.93 18.65 -12.15
N GLN A 209 -10.95 18.62 -13.01
CA GLN A 209 -12.06 17.68 -12.91
C GLN A 209 -11.58 16.24 -13.16
N ILE A 210 -10.76 16.02 -14.19
CA ILE A 210 -10.21 14.70 -14.52
C ILE A 210 -9.28 14.22 -13.39
N THR A 211 -8.45 15.10 -12.83
CA THR A 211 -7.59 14.73 -11.68
C THR A 211 -8.44 14.26 -10.50
N LEU A 212 -9.53 14.96 -10.17
CA LEU A 212 -10.39 14.59 -9.04
C LEU A 212 -11.07 13.23 -9.30
N ILE A 213 -11.69 13.07 -10.47
CA ILE A 213 -12.35 11.82 -10.87
C ILE A 213 -11.34 10.67 -10.90
N GLY A 214 -10.15 10.91 -11.46
CA GLY A 214 -9.08 9.93 -11.51
C GLY A 214 -8.55 9.56 -10.12
N THR A 215 -8.49 10.51 -9.19
CA THR A 215 -8.14 10.23 -7.79
C THR A 215 -9.20 9.33 -7.16
N CYS A 216 -10.48 9.63 -7.36
CA CYS A 216 -11.57 8.75 -6.89
C CYS A 216 -11.48 7.36 -7.52
N LEU A 217 -11.20 7.26 -8.82
CA LEU A 217 -11.05 5.98 -9.51
C LEU A 217 -9.88 5.17 -8.95
N VAL A 218 -8.71 5.79 -8.73
CA VAL A 218 -7.54 5.09 -8.18
C VAL A 218 -7.81 4.61 -6.76
N LEU A 219 -8.49 5.40 -5.93
CA LEU A 219 -8.69 5.08 -4.52
C LEU A 219 -9.89 4.15 -4.27
N PHE A 220 -11.00 4.34 -4.99
CA PHE A 220 -12.27 3.62 -4.78
C PHE A 220 -12.56 2.58 -5.87
N GLY A 221 -11.82 2.59 -6.98
CA GLY A 221 -12.02 1.64 -8.06
C GLY A 221 -11.58 0.23 -7.66
N ASN A 222 -12.46 -0.73 -7.87
CA ASN A 222 -12.17 -2.15 -7.85
C ASN A 222 -11.13 -2.46 -8.94
N THR A 223 -10.23 -3.40 -8.66
CA THR A 223 -9.32 -3.93 -9.69
C THR A 223 -10.04 -4.94 -10.58
N ALA A 224 -11.07 -5.58 -10.02
CA ALA A 224 -11.87 -6.59 -10.68
C ALA A 224 -13.08 -6.00 -11.41
N LEU A 225 -13.50 -6.64 -12.50
CA LEU A 225 -14.81 -6.40 -13.11
C LEU A 225 -15.87 -7.16 -12.32
N SER A 226 -16.53 -6.47 -11.40
CA SER A 226 -17.60 -7.06 -10.60
C SER A 226 -18.54 -5.99 -10.04
N PHE A 227 -19.84 -6.33 -9.99
CA PHE A 227 -20.84 -5.54 -9.28
C PHE A 227 -20.81 -5.76 -7.77
N THR A 228 -20.08 -6.76 -7.31
CA THR A 228 -19.75 -7.00 -5.90
C THR A 228 -18.32 -6.57 -5.61
N HIS A 229 -18.04 -6.24 -4.35
CA HIS A 229 -16.67 -6.01 -3.91
C HIS A 229 -15.87 -7.32 -3.93
N ILE A 230 -14.69 -7.29 -4.54
CA ILE A 230 -13.76 -8.41 -4.57
C ILE A 230 -12.47 -7.98 -3.88
N LEU A 231 -12.13 -8.70 -2.82
CA LEU A 231 -10.89 -8.55 -2.09
C LEU A 231 -9.85 -9.45 -2.72
N VAL A 232 -8.83 -8.86 -3.33
CA VAL A 232 -7.75 -9.60 -4.00
C VAL A 232 -6.47 -9.58 -3.19
N ILE A 233 -6.31 -8.53 -2.39
CA ILE A 233 -5.11 -8.30 -1.59
C ILE A 233 -5.49 -8.48 -0.12
N ASP A 234 -4.62 -9.11 0.66
CA ASP A 234 -4.80 -9.30 2.12
C ASP A 234 -4.96 -7.98 2.89
N SER A 235 -4.59 -6.87 2.26
CA SER A 235 -4.74 -5.49 2.74
C SER A 235 -5.98 -4.79 2.22
N SER A 236 -6.79 -5.47 1.42
CA SER A 236 -7.95 -4.99 0.66
C SER A 236 -7.67 -4.21 -0.63
N THR A 237 -8.68 -4.26 -1.51
CA THR A 237 -8.88 -3.49 -2.75
C THR A 237 -10.36 -3.14 -2.80
N PRO A 238 -10.79 -1.87 -2.97
CA PRO A 238 -10.03 -0.73 -3.45
C PRO A 238 -9.16 -0.10 -2.37
N PHE A 239 -8.15 0.66 -2.77
CA PHE A 239 -7.09 1.16 -1.88
C PHE A 239 -7.58 2.08 -0.75
N PHE A 240 -8.74 2.71 -0.92
CA PHE A 240 -9.38 3.50 0.12
C PHE A 240 -9.86 2.64 1.30
N LEU A 241 -10.27 1.41 1.04
CA LEU A 241 -10.66 0.46 2.08
C LEU A 241 -9.44 -0.30 2.63
N ASN A 242 -8.21 0.12 2.31
CA ASN A 242 -7.01 -0.60 2.74
C ASN A 242 -6.95 -0.67 4.26
N GLY A 243 -6.76 -1.88 4.80
CA GLY A 243 -6.73 -2.11 6.24
C GLY A 243 -5.39 -1.80 6.90
N TYR A 244 -4.33 -1.55 6.12
CA TYR A 244 -2.98 -1.38 6.66
C TYR A 244 -2.24 -0.13 6.20
N THR A 245 -1.64 0.54 7.19
CA THR A 245 -0.79 1.70 6.95
C THR A 245 0.50 1.31 6.23
N ASP A 246 1.05 0.13 6.48
CA ASP A 246 2.28 -0.35 5.84
C ASP A 246 2.08 -0.65 4.34
N SER A 247 0.90 -1.16 3.94
CA SER A 247 0.52 -1.30 2.53
C SER A 247 0.40 0.05 1.82
N ILE A 248 -0.24 1.05 2.45
CA ILE A 248 -0.32 2.42 1.88
C ILE A 248 1.07 3.03 1.73
N TYR A 249 1.91 2.90 2.77
CA TYR A 249 3.31 3.31 2.72
C TYR A 249 4.07 2.59 1.61
N SER A 250 3.87 1.28 1.44
CA SER A 250 4.49 0.47 0.39
C SER A 250 4.18 1.04 -0.99
N ILE A 251 2.92 1.41 -1.27
CA ILE A 251 2.54 2.00 -2.56
C ILE A 251 3.20 3.36 -2.77
N ALA A 252 3.07 4.28 -1.79
CA ALA A 252 3.59 5.64 -1.92
C ALA A 252 5.12 5.63 -2.09
N SER A 253 5.81 4.86 -1.25
CA SER A 253 7.27 4.72 -1.29
C SER A 253 7.76 4.06 -2.60
N PHE A 254 6.97 3.17 -3.20
CA PHE A 254 7.28 2.62 -4.53
C PHE A 254 7.18 3.68 -5.64
N ILE A 255 6.24 4.61 -5.57
CA ILE A 255 6.17 5.73 -6.53
C ILE A 255 7.31 6.74 -6.29
N ILE A 256 7.65 7.00 -5.03
CA ILE A 256 8.84 7.81 -4.69
C ILE A 256 10.11 7.16 -5.24
N TYR A 257 10.22 5.84 -5.20
CA TYR A 257 11.30 5.09 -5.84
C TYR A 257 11.34 5.30 -7.36
N ILE A 258 10.20 5.21 -8.05
CA ILE A 258 10.10 5.47 -9.50
C ILE A 258 10.54 6.91 -9.83
N LEU A 259 10.14 7.89 -9.01
CA LEU A 259 10.58 9.27 -9.15
C LEU A 259 12.08 9.44 -8.93
N TRP A 260 12.66 8.71 -7.99
CA TRP A 260 14.09 8.69 -7.76
C TRP A 260 14.85 8.08 -8.94
N LEU A 261 14.36 6.99 -9.53
CA LEU A 261 14.92 6.45 -10.77
C LEU A 261 14.84 7.44 -11.93
N HIS A 262 13.70 8.13 -12.08
CA HIS A 262 13.54 9.17 -13.08
C HIS A 262 14.53 10.32 -12.88
N LYS A 263 14.78 10.73 -11.63
CA LYS A 263 15.80 11.71 -11.30
C LYS A 263 17.19 11.23 -11.70
N LEU A 264 17.57 10.00 -11.32
CA LEU A 264 18.90 9.44 -11.61
C LEU A 264 19.21 9.45 -13.10
N ILE A 265 18.19 9.25 -13.94
CA ILE A 265 18.33 9.30 -15.41
C ILE A 265 18.53 10.75 -15.91
N LYS A 266 17.91 11.74 -15.26
CA LYS A 266 17.92 13.15 -15.71
C LYS A 266 19.00 14.04 -15.08
N SER A 267 19.52 13.68 -13.90
CA SER A 267 20.29 14.60 -13.04
C SER A 267 21.80 14.55 -13.25
N GLU A 268 22.45 15.68 -12.96
CA GLU A 268 23.90 15.79 -12.76
C GLU A 268 24.38 15.17 -11.43
N LYS A 269 25.71 15.05 -11.34
CA LYS A 269 26.56 14.07 -10.63
C LYS A 269 26.62 14.15 -9.08
N ASN A 270 25.54 14.40 -8.33
CA ASN A 270 25.64 14.40 -6.86
C ASN A 270 25.26 13.05 -6.22
N ILE A 271 26.21 12.11 -6.30
CA ILE A 271 26.09 10.73 -5.78
C ILE A 271 25.60 10.70 -4.32
N ILE A 272 26.13 11.55 -3.44
CA ILE A 272 25.82 11.51 -2.00
C ILE A 272 24.36 11.86 -1.72
N LYS A 273 23.84 12.91 -2.37
CA LYS A 273 22.42 13.31 -2.20
C LYS A 273 21.45 12.25 -2.70
N ASP A 274 21.88 11.45 -3.66
CA ASP A 274 21.08 10.39 -4.26
C ASP A 274 21.03 9.12 -3.40
N MET A 275 21.98 8.92 -2.48
CA MET A 275 22.03 7.76 -1.58
C MET A 275 20.99 7.78 -0.44
N ILE A 276 20.40 8.93 -0.13
CA ILE A 276 19.45 9.08 0.99
C ILE A 276 18.16 8.27 0.73
N ILE A 277 17.64 8.30 -0.50
CA ILE A 277 16.43 7.54 -0.85
C ILE A 277 16.67 6.03 -0.79
N PRO A 278 17.76 5.47 -1.37
CA PRO A 278 18.17 4.08 -1.16
C PRO A 278 18.28 3.68 0.31
N PHE A 279 18.84 4.52 1.17
CA PHE A 279 18.92 4.27 2.60
C PHE A 279 17.53 4.10 3.22
N ILE A 280 16.66 5.08 3.01
CA ILE A 280 15.30 5.09 3.55
C ILE A 280 14.52 3.87 3.08
N LEU A 281 14.49 3.65 1.76
CA LEU A 281 13.68 2.61 1.15
C LEU A 281 14.25 1.22 1.41
N GLY A 282 15.57 1.03 1.27
CA GLY A 282 16.22 -0.27 1.44
C GLY A 282 16.00 -0.86 2.82
N ILE A 283 16.07 -0.03 3.86
CA ILE A 283 15.87 -0.48 5.24
C ILE A 283 14.38 -0.61 5.57
N SER A 284 13.57 0.42 5.28
CA SER A 284 12.15 0.39 5.68
C SER A 284 11.36 -0.68 4.93
N TRP A 285 11.63 -0.91 3.64
CA TRP A 285 10.94 -1.93 2.87
C TRP A 285 11.13 -3.33 3.44
N SER A 286 12.27 -3.64 4.07
CA SER A 286 12.51 -4.95 4.65
C SER A 286 11.39 -5.38 5.61
N PHE A 287 10.87 -4.49 6.46
CA PHE A 287 9.86 -4.83 7.48
C PHE A 287 8.48 -4.20 7.26
N SER A 288 8.32 -3.22 6.35
CA SER A 288 7.01 -2.62 6.05
C SER A 288 6.45 -3.04 4.69
N GLY A 289 7.29 -3.28 3.68
CA GLY A 289 6.86 -3.54 2.30
C GLY A 289 7.85 -4.39 1.50
N PRO A 290 8.17 -5.62 1.95
CA PRO A 290 9.21 -6.46 1.35
C PRO A 290 8.95 -6.80 -0.11
N GLN A 291 7.68 -6.85 -0.54
CA GLN A 291 7.31 -7.01 -1.95
C GLN A 291 7.95 -5.96 -2.86
N ASN A 292 8.14 -4.73 -2.35
CA ASN A 292 8.77 -3.67 -3.12
C ASN A 292 10.25 -3.91 -3.38
N ILE A 293 10.95 -4.71 -2.55
CA ILE A 293 12.36 -5.02 -2.77
C ILE A 293 12.51 -5.82 -4.07
N ILE A 294 11.75 -6.90 -4.21
CA ILE A 294 11.81 -7.79 -5.38
C ILE A 294 11.32 -7.04 -6.63
N ILE A 295 10.17 -6.37 -6.53
CA ILE A 295 9.59 -5.64 -7.66
C ILE A 295 10.47 -4.44 -8.05
N GLY A 296 10.98 -3.69 -7.07
CA GLY A 296 11.83 -2.52 -7.28
C GLY A 296 13.16 -2.90 -7.94
N LEU A 297 13.78 -4.01 -7.55
CA LEU A 297 14.97 -4.54 -8.21
C LEU A 297 14.67 -4.97 -9.67
N ALA A 298 13.54 -5.64 -9.92
CA ALA A 298 13.15 -6.01 -11.28
C ALA A 298 12.94 -4.77 -12.17
N VAL A 299 12.27 -3.73 -11.65
CA VAL A 299 12.08 -2.44 -12.33
C VAL A 299 13.43 -1.76 -12.59
N PHE A 300 14.35 -1.76 -11.61
CA PHE A 300 15.69 -1.21 -11.78
C PHE A 300 16.43 -1.88 -12.94
N ILE A 301 16.49 -3.21 -12.91
CA ILE A 301 17.23 -4.01 -13.90
C ILE A 301 16.68 -3.73 -15.31
N MET A 302 15.35 -3.68 -15.46
CA MET A 302 14.72 -3.37 -16.74
C MET A 302 15.07 -1.96 -17.23
N ILE A 303 14.99 -0.96 -16.35
CA ILE A 303 15.35 0.42 -16.70
C ILE A 303 16.83 0.53 -17.07
N TYR A 304 17.72 -0.11 -16.32
CA TYR A 304 19.15 -0.14 -16.59
C TYR A 304 19.47 -0.82 -17.94
N PHE A 305 18.78 -1.92 -18.24
CA PHE A 305 18.87 -2.59 -19.53
C PHE A 305 18.43 -1.67 -20.68
N ILE A 306 17.32 -0.96 -20.52
CA ILE A 306 16.83 0.01 -21.52
C ILE A 306 17.83 1.14 -21.74
N ILE A 307 18.43 1.67 -20.66
CA ILE A 307 19.48 2.69 -20.74
C ILE A 307 20.67 2.21 -21.58
N ILE A 308 21.12 0.97 -21.39
CA ILE A 308 22.23 0.37 -22.15
C ILE A 308 21.84 0.20 -23.62
N VAL A 309 20.71 -0.47 -23.89
CA VAL A 309 20.27 -0.81 -25.25
C VAL A 309 19.95 0.43 -26.08
N LYS A 310 19.28 1.42 -25.48
CA LYS A 310 18.91 2.67 -26.17
C LYS A 310 20.03 3.72 -26.15
N LYS A 311 21.19 3.40 -25.57
CA LYS A 311 22.34 4.33 -25.45
C LYS A 311 21.92 5.69 -24.88
N ILE A 312 21.07 5.69 -23.85
CA ILE A 312 20.61 6.92 -23.20
C ILE A 312 21.83 7.58 -22.55
N ASP A 313 22.06 8.85 -22.88
CA ASP A 313 23.13 9.65 -22.29
C ASP A 313 22.80 9.92 -20.81
N CYS A 314 23.47 9.18 -19.92
CA CYS A 314 23.33 9.30 -18.48
C CYS A 314 24.60 8.77 -17.79
N ASN A 315 24.79 9.16 -16.53
CA ASN A 315 25.95 8.72 -15.76
C ASN A 315 25.76 7.30 -15.22
N LYS A 316 26.11 6.30 -16.03
CA LYS A 316 26.02 4.86 -15.70
C LYS A 316 26.75 4.49 -14.40
N ILE A 317 27.86 5.17 -14.09
CA ILE A 317 28.63 4.95 -12.85
C ILE A 317 27.79 5.37 -11.63
N THR A 318 27.18 6.56 -11.67
CA THR A 318 26.29 7.03 -10.60
C THR A 318 25.10 6.09 -10.40
N ILE A 319 24.51 5.59 -11.49
CA ILE A 319 23.41 4.61 -11.42
C ILE A 319 23.88 3.31 -10.77
N GLY A 320 25.04 2.78 -11.20
CA GLY A 320 25.63 1.56 -10.63
C GLY A 320 25.98 1.69 -9.14
N ILE A 321 26.56 2.82 -8.73
CA ILE A 321 26.85 3.10 -7.31
C ILE A 321 25.55 3.15 -6.49
N ASN A 322 24.52 3.84 -6.99
CA ASN A 322 23.25 3.91 -6.29
C ASN A 322 22.56 2.54 -6.18
N LEU A 323 22.68 1.68 -7.19
CA LEU A 323 22.21 0.29 -7.10
C LEU A 323 22.96 -0.47 -6.02
N PHE A 324 24.29 -0.37 -6.00
CA PHE A 324 25.11 -1.03 -4.99
C PHE A 324 24.72 -0.58 -3.57
N VAL A 325 24.55 0.72 -3.38
CA VAL A 325 24.11 1.30 -2.10
C VAL A 325 22.71 0.82 -1.73
N PHE A 326 21.78 0.76 -2.70
CA PHE A 326 20.42 0.25 -2.46
C PHE A 326 20.44 -1.21 -2.03
N CYS A 327 21.20 -2.07 -2.72
CA CYS A 327 21.39 -3.48 -2.34
C CYS A 327 22.03 -3.62 -0.96
N ALA A 328 23.04 -2.81 -0.65
CA ALA A 328 23.69 -2.81 0.68
C ALA A 328 22.71 -2.46 1.80
N PHE A 329 21.84 -1.47 1.58
CA PHE A 329 20.81 -1.10 2.56
C PHE A 329 19.66 -2.11 2.65
N ILE A 330 19.31 -2.80 1.56
CA ILE A 330 18.39 -3.94 1.61
C ILE A 330 19.00 -5.05 2.47
N LEU A 331 20.27 -5.41 2.26
CA LEU A 331 20.95 -6.42 3.07
C LEU A 331 21.01 -6.01 4.54
N LEU A 332 21.32 -4.74 4.83
CA LEU A 332 21.26 -4.24 6.19
C LEU A 332 19.84 -4.33 6.76
N GLY A 333 18.82 -3.93 6.00
CA GLY A 333 17.42 -3.99 6.41
C GLY A 333 16.93 -5.42 6.68
N THR A 334 17.33 -6.40 5.87
CA THR A 334 16.92 -7.82 6.08
C THR A 334 17.56 -8.45 7.31
N THR A 335 18.65 -7.90 7.85
CA THR A 335 19.14 -8.28 9.19
C THR A 335 18.23 -7.78 10.33
N GLN A 336 17.41 -6.77 10.05
CA GLN A 336 16.50 -6.15 11.03
C GLN A 336 15.10 -6.78 11.04
N GLY A 337 14.85 -7.85 10.29
CA GLY A 337 13.57 -8.55 10.22
C GLY A 337 12.76 -8.26 8.96
N GLY A 338 11.51 -8.74 8.96
CA GLY A 338 10.60 -8.70 7.83
C GLY A 338 10.47 -10.04 7.10
N MET A 339 9.55 -10.12 6.12
CA MET A 339 9.26 -11.36 5.39
C MET A 339 10.48 -11.94 4.64
N LEU A 340 11.40 -11.07 4.20
CA LEU A 340 12.64 -11.45 3.51
C LEU A 340 13.85 -11.48 4.46
N SER A 341 13.62 -11.54 5.77
CA SER A 341 14.68 -11.56 6.78
C SER A 341 15.56 -12.80 6.64
N ILE A 342 16.88 -12.59 6.65
CA ILE A 342 17.87 -13.67 6.78
C ILE A 342 18.21 -13.97 8.25
N ALA A 343 17.89 -13.05 9.15
CA ALA A 343 18.09 -13.24 10.58
C ALA A 343 17.08 -14.26 11.12
N LYS A 344 17.54 -15.12 12.04
CA LYS A 344 16.69 -16.10 12.72
C LYS A 344 15.58 -15.33 13.46
N PRO A 345 14.30 -15.62 13.17
CA PRO A 345 13.21 -14.94 13.88
C PRO A 345 13.32 -15.20 15.37
N SER A 346 13.00 -14.18 16.16
CA SER A 346 12.97 -14.30 17.61
C SER A 346 11.96 -15.38 18.02
N GLN A 347 12.38 -16.34 18.85
CA GLN A 347 11.50 -17.39 19.36
C GLN A 347 10.59 -16.84 20.47
N ILE A 348 9.61 -16.03 20.09
CA ILE A 348 8.69 -15.36 21.00
C ILE A 348 7.27 -15.69 20.57
N SER A 349 6.43 -16.12 21.51
CA SER A 349 5.02 -16.34 21.31
C SER A 349 4.25 -15.01 21.45
N ILE A 350 4.03 -14.32 20.33
CA ILE A 350 3.11 -13.16 20.28
C ILE A 350 1.80 -13.64 19.67
N SER A 351 0.68 -13.41 20.36
CA SER A 351 -0.64 -13.86 19.90
C SER A 351 -0.96 -13.32 18.49
N GLY A 352 -1.28 -14.24 17.58
CA GLY A 352 -1.67 -13.95 16.20
C GLY A 352 -0.52 -13.72 15.21
N THR A 353 0.75 -13.83 15.63
CA THR A 353 1.87 -13.76 14.67
C THR A 353 1.91 -14.98 13.76
N MET A 354 2.37 -14.80 12.52
CA MET A 354 2.48 -15.90 11.57
C MET A 354 3.58 -16.86 12.04
N GLU A 355 3.18 -18.08 12.42
CA GLU A 355 4.11 -19.17 12.65
C GLU A 355 4.49 -19.79 11.30
N VAL A 356 5.78 -19.77 10.97
CA VAL A 356 6.28 -20.48 9.79
C VAL A 356 6.19 -21.97 10.11
N ASN A 357 5.16 -22.62 9.58
CA ASN A 357 4.97 -24.05 9.75
C ASN A 357 6.09 -24.76 8.98
N SER A 358 7.13 -25.21 9.67
CA SER A 358 8.36 -25.76 9.08
C SER A 358 8.14 -27.00 8.19
N SER A 359 6.97 -27.63 8.32
CA SER A 359 6.54 -28.76 7.50
C SER A 359 5.96 -28.37 6.14
N ASN A 360 5.52 -27.12 5.94
CA ASN A 360 4.98 -26.65 4.66
C ASN A 360 6.10 -25.99 3.83
N THR A 361 6.60 -26.76 2.88
CA THR A 361 7.57 -26.32 1.87
C THR A 361 6.95 -25.38 0.82
N LEU A 362 7.79 -24.84 -0.06
CA LEU A 362 7.38 -24.15 -1.29
C LEU A 362 6.47 -25.08 -2.13
N LYS A 363 5.24 -24.65 -2.41
CA LYS A 363 4.27 -25.37 -3.25
C LYS A 363 3.92 -24.55 -4.49
N LEU A 364 3.68 -25.23 -5.60
CA LEU A 364 3.08 -24.61 -6.79
C LEU A 364 1.55 -24.68 -6.64
N LYS A 365 0.89 -23.52 -6.65
CA LYS A 365 -0.57 -23.42 -6.51
C LYS A 365 -1.10 -22.38 -7.50
N PRO A 366 -1.43 -22.76 -8.76
CA PRO A 366 -1.74 -21.85 -9.87
C PRO A 366 -3.11 -21.15 -9.70
N GLU A 367 -3.20 -20.22 -8.76
CA GLU A 367 -4.39 -19.45 -8.44
C GLU A 367 -4.02 -18.09 -7.82
N ILE A 368 -4.92 -17.11 -7.97
CA ILE A 368 -4.88 -15.88 -7.17
C ILE A 368 -6.00 -15.99 -6.14
N PRO A 369 -5.70 -15.99 -4.83
CA PRO A 369 -6.73 -16.07 -3.83
C PRO A 369 -7.56 -14.78 -3.85
N TYR A 370 -8.87 -14.90 -3.67
CA TYR A 370 -9.79 -13.78 -3.65
C TYR A 370 -10.98 -14.07 -2.73
N TYR A 371 -11.53 -13.02 -2.13
CA TYR A 371 -12.80 -13.08 -1.40
C TYR A 371 -13.84 -12.22 -2.11
N ILE A 372 -15.07 -12.70 -2.11
CA ILE A 372 -16.23 -11.88 -2.47
C ILE A 372 -16.79 -11.32 -1.17
N GLY A 373 -16.84 -9.99 -1.04
CA GLY A 373 -17.43 -9.34 0.11
C GLY A 373 -18.91 -9.73 0.24
N THR A 374 -19.29 -10.26 1.40
CA THR A 374 -20.69 -10.38 1.83
C THR A 374 -20.95 -9.26 2.83
N GLY A 375 -21.92 -8.38 2.54
CA GLY A 375 -22.15 -7.15 3.29
C GLY A 375 -22.20 -7.39 4.81
N GLY A 376 -21.30 -6.75 5.56
CA GLY A 376 -21.20 -6.88 7.01
C GLY A 376 -20.39 -8.06 7.56
N TYR A 377 -19.97 -9.02 6.72
CA TYR A 377 -19.42 -10.31 7.17
C TYR A 377 -18.18 -10.76 6.38
N TRP A 378 -17.22 -9.85 6.19
CA TRP A 378 -15.93 -10.10 5.54
C TRP A 378 -15.19 -11.35 6.04
N VAL A 379 -15.31 -11.64 7.34
CA VAL A 379 -14.66 -12.78 8.02
C VAL A 379 -15.30 -14.11 7.63
N TYR A 380 -16.54 -14.10 7.16
CA TYR A 380 -17.33 -15.27 6.77
C TYR A 380 -17.48 -15.41 5.26
N GLY A 381 -16.76 -14.60 4.47
CA GLY A 381 -16.66 -14.83 3.03
C GLY A 381 -16.15 -16.24 2.79
N ASN A 382 -16.87 -17.03 1.99
CA ASN A 382 -16.36 -18.34 1.59
C ASN A 382 -15.07 -18.12 0.80
N ASP A 383 -13.97 -18.70 1.26
CA ASP A 383 -12.78 -18.81 0.44
C ASP A 383 -13.14 -19.72 -0.74
N LEU A 384 -13.45 -19.13 -1.89
CA LEU A 384 -13.88 -19.90 -3.06
C LEU A 384 -12.72 -20.74 -3.62
N SER A 385 -11.47 -20.40 -3.28
CA SER A 385 -10.30 -21.23 -3.61
C SER A 385 -10.35 -22.60 -2.92
N ALA A 386 -11.01 -22.72 -1.76
CA ALA A 386 -11.21 -23.99 -1.08
C ALA A 386 -12.11 -24.98 -1.86
N SER A 387 -12.95 -24.48 -2.77
CA SER A 387 -13.74 -25.33 -3.67
C SER A 387 -12.90 -25.89 -4.83
N GLU A 388 -11.91 -25.12 -5.31
CA GLU A 388 -10.96 -25.54 -6.34
C GLU A 388 -9.94 -26.55 -5.77
N ASP A 389 -9.49 -26.35 -4.52
CA ASP A 389 -8.63 -27.31 -3.80
C ASP A 389 -9.29 -28.68 -3.64
N LYS A 390 -10.62 -28.72 -3.42
CA LYS A 390 -11.38 -29.98 -3.37
C LYS A 390 -11.35 -30.68 -4.74
N GLN A 391 -11.61 -29.96 -5.83
CA GLN A 391 -11.58 -30.52 -7.18
C GLN A 391 -10.19 -31.04 -7.56
N LEU A 392 -9.13 -30.29 -7.24
CA LEU A 392 -7.75 -30.74 -7.47
C LEU A 392 -7.40 -31.98 -6.64
N SER A 393 -7.80 -32.00 -5.37
CA SER A 393 -7.57 -33.16 -4.49
C SER A 393 -8.32 -34.41 -4.97
N GLU A 394 -9.52 -34.24 -5.52
CA GLU A 394 -10.31 -35.32 -6.12
C GLU A 394 -9.68 -35.81 -7.42
N ALA A 395 -9.24 -34.91 -8.30
CA ALA A 395 -8.53 -35.27 -9.53
C ALA A 395 -7.23 -36.04 -9.24
N ILE A 396 -6.43 -35.58 -8.27
CA ILE A 396 -5.20 -36.27 -7.84
C ILE A 396 -5.51 -37.63 -7.23
N LYS A 397 -6.57 -37.75 -6.41
CA LYS A 397 -7.03 -39.05 -5.88
C LYS A 397 -7.47 -39.98 -7.00
N ILE A 398 -8.16 -39.49 -8.03
CA ILE A 398 -8.57 -40.29 -9.19
C ILE A 398 -7.34 -40.79 -9.96
N ILE A 399 -6.31 -39.95 -10.14
CA ILE A 399 -5.06 -40.34 -10.81
C ILE A 399 -4.29 -41.39 -9.98
N ASN A 400 -4.19 -41.20 -8.66
CA ASN A 400 -3.40 -42.06 -7.79
C ASN A 400 -4.11 -43.38 -7.44
N ASN A 401 -5.43 -43.37 -7.30
CA ASN A 401 -6.23 -44.55 -6.91
C ASN A 401 -6.89 -45.24 -8.11
N GLY A 402 -7.01 -44.57 -9.25
CA GLY A 402 -7.63 -45.12 -10.46
C GLY A 402 -6.65 -46.00 -11.20
N GLY A 403 -6.61 -47.30 -10.88
CA GLY A 403 -5.74 -48.29 -11.49
C GLY A 403 -5.81 -48.37 -13.02
N GLY A 404 -5.06 -47.51 -13.72
CA GLY A 404 -4.73 -47.62 -15.15
C GLY A 404 -5.88 -47.50 -16.16
N LYS A 405 -7.14 -47.30 -15.75
CA LYS A 405 -8.24 -47.14 -16.72
C LYS A 405 -8.13 -45.77 -17.38
N THR A 406 -7.83 -45.77 -18.69
CA THR A 406 -7.67 -44.58 -19.55
C THR A 406 -8.80 -43.54 -19.37
N ILE A 407 -10.04 -43.99 -19.15
CA ILE A 407 -11.21 -43.13 -18.93
C ILE A 407 -11.07 -42.30 -17.64
N ASN A 408 -10.52 -42.86 -16.56
CA ASN A 408 -10.33 -42.15 -15.30
C ASN A 408 -9.22 -41.11 -15.41
N VAL A 409 -8.15 -41.42 -16.17
CA VAL A 409 -7.06 -40.48 -16.47
C VAL A 409 -7.58 -39.32 -17.33
N LEU A 410 -8.39 -39.60 -18.36
CA LEU A 410 -9.00 -38.57 -19.20
C LEU A 410 -9.94 -37.65 -18.40
N ASN A 411 -10.77 -38.21 -17.52
CA ASN A 411 -11.65 -37.41 -16.66
C ASN A 411 -10.87 -36.53 -15.68
N ALA A 412 -9.77 -37.05 -15.12
CA ALA A 412 -8.89 -36.25 -14.26
C ALA A 412 -8.18 -35.13 -15.05
N LEU A 413 -7.69 -35.41 -16.26
CA LEU A 413 -7.10 -34.39 -17.14
C LEU A 413 -8.10 -33.30 -17.49
N ASN A 414 -9.34 -33.65 -17.86
CA ASN A 414 -10.40 -32.68 -18.13
C ASN A 414 -10.70 -31.81 -16.91
N SER A 415 -10.69 -32.39 -15.71
CA SER A 415 -10.90 -31.64 -14.46
C SER A 415 -9.75 -30.65 -14.20
N ILE A 416 -8.51 -31.06 -14.45
CA ILE A 416 -7.33 -30.19 -14.34
C ILE A 416 -7.39 -29.06 -15.37
N ILE A 417 -7.74 -29.35 -16.62
CA ILE A 417 -7.89 -28.34 -17.68
C ILE A 417 -8.95 -27.32 -17.28
N LEU A 418 -10.14 -27.78 -16.86
CA LEU A 418 -11.23 -26.90 -16.43
C LEU A 418 -10.84 -26.02 -15.23
N MET A 419 -10.09 -26.58 -14.28
CA MET A 419 -9.56 -25.82 -13.14
C MET A 419 -8.59 -24.71 -13.61
N VAL A 420 -7.65 -25.03 -14.51
CA VAL A 420 -6.71 -24.05 -15.06
C VAL A 420 -7.45 -22.97 -15.85
N GLU A 421 -8.41 -23.33 -16.69
CA GLU A 421 -9.25 -22.38 -17.42
C GLU A 421 -10.02 -21.46 -16.47
N THR A 422 -10.64 -22.03 -15.42
CA THR A 422 -11.39 -21.28 -14.41
C THR A 422 -10.48 -20.31 -13.65
N SER A 423 -9.28 -20.76 -13.27
CA SER A 423 -8.28 -19.93 -12.60
C SER A 423 -7.78 -18.78 -13.49
N ILE A 424 -7.57 -19.04 -14.79
CA ILE A 424 -7.20 -18.01 -15.78
C ILE A 424 -8.33 -16.98 -15.94
N TRP A 425 -9.56 -17.43 -16.15
CA TRP A 425 -10.71 -16.53 -16.30
C TRP A 425 -10.94 -15.68 -15.05
N THR A 426 -10.80 -16.30 -13.88
CA THR A 426 -10.91 -15.63 -12.60
C THR A 426 -9.80 -14.59 -12.42
N THR A 427 -8.56 -14.93 -12.77
CA THR A 427 -7.42 -14.00 -12.77
C THR A 427 -7.65 -12.81 -13.71
N ILE A 428 -8.15 -13.04 -14.93
CA ILE A 428 -8.49 -11.98 -15.89
C ILE A 428 -9.57 -11.06 -15.32
N ARG A 429 -10.63 -11.64 -14.72
CA ARG A 429 -11.72 -10.88 -14.10
C ARG A 429 -11.21 -10.04 -12.93
N ILE A 430 -10.33 -10.59 -12.11
CA ILE A 430 -9.77 -9.96 -10.90
C ILE A 430 -8.80 -8.82 -11.24
N ALA A 431 -8.00 -9.00 -12.29
CA ALA A 431 -7.03 -8.01 -12.76
C ALA A 431 -7.57 -7.14 -13.91
N PHE A 432 -8.90 -7.11 -14.11
CA PHE A 432 -9.52 -6.54 -15.30
C PHE A 432 -9.09 -5.10 -15.59
N PHE A 433 -9.23 -4.17 -14.63
CA PHE A 433 -8.90 -2.76 -14.88
C PHE A 433 -7.39 -2.51 -15.12
N PRO A 434 -6.47 -3.13 -14.35
CA PRO A 434 -5.05 -3.14 -14.71
C PRO A 434 -4.78 -3.70 -16.12
N LEU A 435 -5.45 -4.77 -16.53
CA LEU A 435 -5.29 -5.34 -17.89
C LEU A 435 -5.85 -4.43 -18.98
N VAL A 436 -6.98 -3.77 -18.75
CA VAL A 436 -7.51 -2.72 -19.66
C VAL A 436 -6.49 -1.59 -19.84
N SER A 437 -5.80 -1.22 -18.76
CA SER A 437 -4.74 -0.21 -18.79
C SER A 437 -3.57 -0.63 -19.69
N LEU A 438 -3.18 -1.91 -19.61
CA LEU A 438 -2.14 -2.49 -20.48
C LEU A 438 -2.58 -2.47 -21.96
N ILE A 439 -3.82 -2.87 -22.25
CA ILE A 439 -4.39 -2.83 -23.61
C ILE A 439 -4.38 -1.40 -24.14
N PHE A 440 -4.80 -0.43 -23.32
CA PHE A 440 -4.81 0.98 -23.71
C PHE A 440 -3.41 1.53 -23.95
N ILE A 441 -2.41 1.13 -23.16
CA ILE A 441 -1.00 1.46 -23.46
C ILE A 441 -0.61 0.90 -24.82
N ILE A 442 -0.91 -0.38 -25.11
CA ILE A 442 -0.57 -1.00 -26.40
C ILE A 442 -1.22 -0.23 -27.56
N VAL A 443 -2.50 0.10 -27.46
CA VAL A 443 -3.21 0.90 -28.47
C VAL A 443 -2.59 2.27 -28.64
N LEU A 444 -2.22 2.94 -27.54
CA LEU A 444 -1.55 4.24 -27.58
C LEU A 444 -0.17 4.14 -28.23
N LEU A 445 0.61 3.10 -27.92
CA LEU A 445 1.92 2.84 -28.51
C LEU A 445 1.83 2.57 -30.02
N VAL A 446 0.86 1.78 -30.46
CA VAL A 446 0.64 1.47 -31.89
C VAL A 446 0.24 2.73 -32.66
N ASN A 447 -0.69 3.51 -32.13
CA ASN A 447 -1.24 4.68 -32.84
C ASN A 447 -0.32 5.92 -32.82
N LYS A 448 0.60 6.00 -31.86
CA LYS A 448 1.46 7.19 -31.64
C LYS A 448 2.93 6.84 -31.59
N TRP A 449 3.37 5.80 -32.30
CA TRP A 449 4.75 5.30 -32.22
C TRP A 449 5.82 6.38 -32.46
N ASP A 450 5.58 7.30 -33.39
CA ASP A 450 6.52 8.39 -33.68
C ASP A 450 6.54 9.47 -32.59
N GLU A 451 5.38 9.85 -32.03
CA GLU A 451 5.30 10.75 -30.87
C GLU A 451 5.87 10.10 -29.59
N MET A 452 5.80 8.77 -29.50
CA MET A 452 6.27 8.00 -28.34
C MET A 452 7.79 8.07 -28.14
N LYS A 453 8.57 8.31 -29.20
CA LYS A 453 10.03 8.52 -29.06
C LYS A 453 10.35 9.74 -28.18
N GLU A 454 9.51 10.78 -28.18
CA GLU A 454 9.65 11.90 -27.26
C GLU A 454 9.12 11.58 -25.85
N ILE A 455 8.03 10.79 -25.75
CA ILE A 455 7.45 10.37 -24.46
C ILE A 455 8.41 9.48 -23.67
N MET A 456 9.28 8.70 -24.34
CA MET A 456 10.31 7.87 -23.71
C MET A 456 11.28 8.64 -22.78
N LYS A 457 11.39 9.98 -22.93
CA LYS A 457 12.21 10.84 -22.04
C LYS A 457 11.43 11.43 -20.86
N LYS A 458 10.12 11.18 -20.79
CA LYS A 458 9.23 11.75 -19.78
C LYS A 458 8.98 10.76 -18.63
N PHE A 459 8.54 11.30 -17.50
CA PHE A 459 8.29 10.55 -16.28
C PHE A 459 7.27 9.42 -16.49
N GLU A 460 6.29 9.67 -17.35
CA GLU A 460 5.23 8.76 -17.80
C GLU A 460 5.80 7.42 -18.29
N TYR A 461 6.90 7.44 -19.04
CA TYR A 461 7.47 6.21 -19.59
C TYR A 461 8.03 5.28 -18.51
N ILE A 462 8.70 5.85 -17.51
CA ILE A 462 9.23 5.07 -16.38
C ILE A 462 8.08 4.54 -15.54
N VAL A 463 7.01 5.32 -15.36
CA VAL A 463 5.78 4.85 -14.71
C VAL A 463 5.16 3.67 -15.47
N PHE A 464 5.12 3.71 -16.82
CA PHE A 464 4.58 2.61 -17.63
C PHE A 464 5.42 1.34 -17.55
N ILE A 465 6.75 1.45 -17.66
CA ILE A 465 7.62 0.27 -17.50
C ILE A 465 7.44 -0.30 -16.09
N SER A 466 7.44 0.57 -15.08
CA SER A 466 7.28 0.15 -13.68
C SER A 466 5.94 -0.55 -13.47
N PHE A 467 4.86 -0.04 -14.08
CA PHE A 467 3.54 -0.69 -14.08
C PHE A 467 3.62 -2.10 -14.69
N VAL A 468 4.10 -2.23 -15.93
CA VAL A 468 4.15 -3.51 -16.65
C VAL A 468 4.96 -4.54 -15.88
N ILE A 469 6.16 -4.17 -15.42
CA ILE A 469 7.04 -5.08 -14.67
C ILE A 469 6.42 -5.45 -13.33
N SER A 470 5.87 -4.49 -12.59
CA SER A 470 5.23 -4.76 -11.29
C SER A 470 4.03 -5.68 -11.43
N LEU A 471 3.22 -5.49 -12.49
CA LEU A 471 2.07 -6.36 -12.76
C LEU A 471 2.52 -7.78 -13.13
N ILE A 472 3.49 -7.93 -14.03
CA ILE A 472 3.98 -9.25 -14.47
C ILE A 472 4.64 -10.00 -13.32
N VAL A 473 5.59 -9.37 -12.62
CA VAL A 473 6.30 -10.00 -11.51
C VAL A 473 5.33 -10.36 -10.38
N GLY A 474 4.42 -9.44 -10.05
CA GLY A 474 3.37 -9.69 -9.05
C GLY A 474 2.47 -10.85 -9.44
N LEU A 475 1.97 -10.88 -10.67
CA LEU A 475 1.13 -11.98 -11.17
C LEU A 475 1.88 -13.31 -11.16
N ILE A 476 3.14 -13.36 -11.61
CA ILE A 476 3.92 -14.61 -11.61
C ILE A 476 4.06 -15.14 -10.19
N ILE A 477 4.48 -14.31 -9.23
CA ILE A 477 4.69 -14.73 -7.84
C ILE A 477 3.37 -15.20 -7.23
N VAL A 478 2.33 -14.37 -7.30
CA VAL A 478 1.05 -14.65 -6.64
C VAL A 478 0.30 -15.79 -7.30
N TYR A 479 0.33 -15.89 -8.63
CA TYR A 479 -0.34 -16.98 -9.33
C TYR A 479 0.38 -18.30 -9.07
N THR A 480 1.72 -18.36 -9.12
CA THR A 480 2.41 -19.66 -9.16
C THR A 480 2.78 -20.23 -7.79
N ILE A 481 3.12 -19.38 -6.82
CA ILE A 481 3.83 -19.82 -5.61
C ILE A 481 2.91 -19.76 -4.38
N ASP A 482 3.01 -20.78 -3.51
CA ASP A 482 2.58 -20.74 -2.11
C ASP A 482 3.79 -21.06 -1.21
N ILE A 483 4.09 -20.20 -0.24
CA ILE A 483 5.21 -20.36 0.70
C ILE A 483 4.63 -20.62 2.07
N ALA A 484 4.79 -21.82 2.59
CA ALA A 484 4.36 -22.19 3.95
C ALA A 484 2.87 -21.94 4.24
N GLY A 485 2.00 -21.92 3.22
CA GLY A 485 0.58 -21.58 3.36
C GLY A 485 0.28 -20.08 3.41
N LEU A 486 1.26 -19.22 3.10
CA LEU A 486 1.15 -17.76 3.11
C LEU A 486 0.70 -17.18 1.76
N LYS A 487 -0.05 -17.95 0.97
CA LYS A 487 -0.61 -17.53 -0.33
C LYS A 487 -1.31 -16.16 -0.27
N TRP A 488 -2.12 -15.93 0.76
CA TRP A 488 -2.79 -14.65 0.98
C TRP A 488 -1.81 -13.48 1.20
N ALA A 489 -0.76 -13.66 2.00
CA ALA A 489 0.24 -12.61 2.22
C ALA A 489 1.02 -12.29 0.93
N LEU A 490 1.22 -13.28 0.04
CA LEU A 490 1.86 -13.08 -1.26
C LEU A 490 1.06 -12.14 -2.16
N THR A 491 -0.26 -12.02 -2.00
CA THR A 491 -1.09 -11.08 -2.80
C THR A 491 -0.60 -9.63 -2.75
N ARG A 492 0.15 -9.24 -1.71
CA ARG A 492 0.79 -7.91 -1.61
C ARG A 492 1.73 -7.62 -2.78
N PHE A 493 2.29 -8.62 -3.45
CA PHE A 493 3.10 -8.44 -4.65
C PHE A 493 2.31 -7.88 -5.85
N LEU A 494 0.98 -8.01 -5.86
CA LEU A 494 0.13 -7.37 -6.87
C LEU A 494 -0.10 -5.88 -6.59
N LEU A 495 0.10 -5.43 -5.35
CA LEU A 495 -0.25 -4.09 -4.88
C LEU A 495 0.39 -2.97 -5.73
N PRO A 496 1.70 -2.96 -6.05
CA PRO A 496 2.28 -1.89 -6.85
C PRO A 496 1.78 -1.92 -8.30
N GLY A 497 1.63 -3.12 -8.89
CA GLY A 497 1.14 -3.29 -10.26
C GLY A 497 -0.31 -2.84 -10.42
N TYR A 498 -1.18 -3.20 -9.49
CA TYR A 498 -2.58 -2.80 -9.50
C TYR A 498 -2.73 -1.29 -9.30
N PHE A 499 -2.01 -0.70 -8.36
CA PHE A 499 -2.09 0.73 -8.10
C PHE A 499 -1.61 1.58 -9.28
N LEU A 500 -0.44 1.22 -9.83
CA LEU A 500 0.08 1.87 -11.02
C LEU A 500 -0.84 1.65 -12.23
N GLY A 501 -1.42 0.45 -12.38
CA GLY A 501 -2.40 0.16 -13.42
C GLY A 501 -3.56 1.15 -13.38
N MET A 502 -4.12 1.41 -12.21
CA MET A 502 -5.21 2.39 -12.07
C MET A 502 -4.76 3.82 -12.39
N ILE A 503 -3.56 4.25 -11.98
CA ILE A 503 -3.01 5.57 -12.36
C ILE A 503 -2.87 5.68 -13.89
N VAL A 504 -2.31 4.64 -14.50
CA VAL A 504 -2.10 4.56 -15.94
C VAL A 504 -3.44 4.54 -16.69
N LEU A 505 -4.45 3.85 -16.15
CA LEU A 505 -5.81 3.85 -16.71
C LEU A 505 -6.34 5.27 -16.83
N VAL A 506 -6.26 6.05 -15.74
CA VAL A 506 -6.71 7.45 -15.72
C VAL A 506 -5.97 8.25 -16.79
N TYR A 507 -4.64 8.14 -16.84
CA TYR A 507 -3.83 8.87 -17.81
C TYR A 507 -4.20 8.49 -19.26
N VAL A 508 -4.17 7.20 -19.60
CA VAL A 508 -4.38 6.77 -20.99
C VAL A 508 -5.82 6.95 -21.43
N ALA A 509 -6.81 6.69 -20.57
CA ALA A 509 -8.21 7.04 -20.85
C ALA A 509 -8.34 8.54 -21.14
N SER A 510 -7.60 9.38 -20.42
CA SER A 510 -7.60 10.83 -20.65
C SER A 510 -6.89 11.30 -21.92
N GLU A 511 -5.94 10.53 -22.44
CA GLU A 511 -5.31 10.84 -23.71
C GLU A 511 -6.12 10.32 -24.90
N LEU A 512 -6.67 9.10 -24.81
CA LEU A 512 -7.38 8.44 -25.91
C LEU A 512 -8.83 8.89 -26.04
N LEU A 513 -9.60 8.84 -24.95
CA LEU A 513 -11.06 9.03 -25.00
C LEU A 513 -11.44 10.51 -24.93
N PHE A 514 -10.65 11.30 -24.19
CA PHE A 514 -11.07 12.62 -23.75
C PHE A 514 -10.64 13.78 -24.66
N LYS A 515 -9.78 13.54 -25.65
CA LYS A 515 -9.40 14.53 -26.66
C LYS A 515 -10.22 14.44 -27.96
N LYS A 516 -10.82 13.28 -28.25
CA LYS A 516 -11.37 12.99 -29.60
C LYS A 516 -12.87 12.69 -29.66
N THR A 517 -13.60 12.59 -28.55
CA THR A 517 -15.01 12.15 -28.57
C THR A 517 -15.97 13.21 -28.02
N ALA A 518 -17.08 13.44 -28.72
CA ALA A 518 -18.19 14.29 -28.26
C ALA A 518 -18.82 13.75 -26.96
N ASN A 519 -18.71 12.44 -26.72
CA ASN A 519 -19.32 11.73 -25.59
C ASN A 519 -18.34 11.42 -24.43
N LYS A 520 -17.26 12.20 -24.30
CA LYS A 520 -16.25 12.06 -23.25
C LYS A 520 -16.82 11.81 -21.84
N ASN A 521 -17.81 12.59 -21.44
CA ASN A 521 -18.40 12.51 -20.09
C ASN A 521 -19.13 11.19 -19.86
N LEU A 522 -19.72 10.60 -20.91
CA LEU A 522 -20.38 9.30 -20.83
C LEU A 522 -19.36 8.19 -20.57
N TYR A 523 -18.26 8.15 -21.33
CA TYR A 523 -17.21 7.14 -21.13
C TYR A 523 -16.55 7.23 -19.74
N ILE A 524 -16.32 8.46 -19.25
CA ILE A 524 -15.84 8.68 -17.87
C ILE A 524 -16.82 8.06 -16.88
N SER A 525 -18.10 8.40 -17.02
CA SER A 525 -19.14 7.95 -16.08
C SER A 525 -19.26 6.43 -16.08
N ILE A 526 -19.15 5.79 -17.25
CA ILE A 526 -19.15 4.33 -17.40
C ILE A 526 -17.96 3.71 -16.66
N ILE A 527 -16.72 4.15 -16.93
CA ILE A 527 -15.53 3.58 -16.29
C ILE A 527 -15.57 3.78 -14.77
N VAL A 528 -15.95 4.97 -14.31
CA VAL A 528 -16.07 5.28 -12.88
C VAL A 528 -17.16 4.44 -12.24
N PHE A 529 -18.34 4.33 -12.87
CA PHE A 529 -19.44 3.53 -12.35
C PHE A 529 -19.04 2.07 -12.19
N PHE A 530 -18.52 1.43 -13.24
CA PHE A 530 -18.16 0.02 -13.19
C PHE A 530 -16.98 -0.29 -12.27
N SER A 531 -16.06 0.67 -12.07
CA SER A 531 -14.97 0.49 -11.11
C SER A 531 -15.42 0.67 -9.67
N VAL A 532 -16.34 1.60 -9.38
CA VAL A 532 -16.69 1.96 -7.98
C VAL A 532 -17.93 1.24 -7.45
N ILE A 533 -18.81 0.72 -8.32
CA ILE A 533 -20.12 0.17 -7.92
C ILE A 533 -20.00 -0.95 -6.88
N GLY A 534 -19.09 -1.91 -7.06
CA GLY A 534 -18.90 -3.02 -6.13
C GLY A 534 -18.53 -2.55 -4.71
N PRO A 535 -17.43 -1.80 -4.56
CA PRO A 535 -17.05 -1.20 -3.27
C PRO A 535 -18.13 -0.29 -2.67
N PHE A 536 -18.85 0.46 -3.49
CA PHE A 536 -19.91 1.34 -3.01
C PHE A 536 -21.09 0.54 -2.42
N VAL A 537 -21.57 -0.49 -3.13
CA VAL A 537 -22.63 -1.39 -2.66
C VAL A 537 -22.20 -2.07 -1.35
N ASP A 538 -20.96 -2.51 -1.29
CA ASP A 538 -20.42 -3.18 -0.12
C ASP A 538 -20.32 -2.25 1.12
N VAL A 539 -19.85 -1.00 0.94
CA VAL A 539 -19.86 0.00 2.01
C VAL A 539 -21.29 0.27 2.49
N LEU A 540 -22.25 0.45 1.56
CA LEU A 540 -23.64 0.69 1.91
C LEU A 540 -24.29 -0.49 2.65
N THR A 541 -24.04 -1.71 2.21
CA THR A 541 -24.58 -2.92 2.87
C THR A 541 -23.94 -3.13 4.24
N THR A 542 -22.66 -2.83 4.40
CA THR A 542 -21.98 -2.89 5.69
C THR A 542 -22.51 -1.82 6.66
N ILE A 543 -22.73 -0.58 6.17
CA ILE A 543 -23.45 0.45 6.93
C ILE A 543 -24.82 -0.08 7.35
N HIS A 544 -25.62 -0.56 6.40
CA HIS A 544 -26.97 -1.06 6.68
C HIS A 544 -26.96 -2.20 7.73
N GLY A 545 -26.12 -3.23 7.56
CA GLY A 545 -26.00 -4.34 8.50
C GLY A 545 -25.64 -3.87 9.91
N ASN A 546 -24.70 -2.95 10.04
CA ASN A 546 -24.29 -2.42 11.35
C ASN A 546 -25.35 -1.54 12.01
N PHE A 547 -26.17 -0.84 11.24
CA PHE A 547 -27.25 0.00 11.76
C PHE A 547 -28.51 -0.79 12.13
N PHE A 548 -28.83 -1.85 11.38
CA PHE A 548 -30.15 -2.50 11.46
C PHE A 548 -30.12 -3.95 11.97
N ASN A 549 -29.00 -4.69 11.84
CA ASN A 549 -28.98 -6.14 12.10
C ASN A 549 -28.26 -6.58 13.39
N ASN A 550 -27.53 -5.69 14.08
CA ASN A 550 -26.92 -6.03 15.36
C ASN A 550 -27.98 -5.98 16.47
N GLY A 551 -28.46 -7.15 16.90
CA GLY A 551 -29.37 -7.32 18.04
C GLY A 551 -28.82 -6.86 19.39
N ASP A 552 -27.58 -6.38 19.43
CA ASP A 552 -26.98 -5.70 20.58
C ASP A 552 -27.43 -4.23 20.62
N SER A 553 -28.53 -4.03 21.34
CA SER A 553 -29.16 -2.79 21.77
C SER A 553 -28.27 -1.91 22.67
N ILE A 554 -27.01 -1.66 22.30
CA ILE A 554 -26.40 -0.37 22.67
C ILE A 554 -27.08 0.65 21.78
N ASP A 555 -28.17 1.18 22.33
CA ASP A 555 -29.10 2.12 21.73
C ASP A 555 -28.33 3.17 20.92
N PHE A 556 -28.76 3.42 19.69
CA PHE A 556 -28.20 4.44 18.80
C PHE A 556 -27.96 5.76 19.55
N PHE A 557 -28.88 6.10 20.46
CA PHE A 557 -28.78 7.25 21.35
C PHE A 557 -27.62 7.20 22.34
N GLN A 558 -27.24 6.05 22.90
CA GLN A 558 -26.06 5.93 23.75
C GLN A 558 -24.75 6.16 22.97
N LYS A 559 -24.69 5.70 21.72
CA LYS A 559 -23.52 5.93 20.84
C LYS A 559 -23.42 7.40 20.42
N VAL A 560 -24.54 8.04 20.08
CA VAL A 560 -24.61 9.49 19.79
C VAL A 560 -24.30 10.33 21.04
N LYS A 561 -24.72 9.87 22.23
CA LYS A 561 -24.39 10.50 23.51
C LYS A 561 -22.89 10.46 23.78
N LEU A 562 -22.23 9.32 23.53
CA LEU A 562 -20.77 9.20 23.68
C LEU A 562 -20.00 10.15 22.75
N LEU A 563 -20.48 10.34 21.52
CA LEU A 563 -19.92 11.30 20.56
C LEU A 563 -20.16 12.75 20.97
N THR A 564 -21.33 13.07 21.50
CA THR A 564 -21.63 14.43 21.98
C THR A 564 -20.86 14.76 23.25
N GLU A 565 -20.66 13.79 24.16
CA GLU A 565 -19.75 13.92 25.30
C GLU A 565 -18.30 14.15 24.84
N LEU A 566 -17.79 13.35 23.89
CA LEU A 566 -16.46 13.58 23.29
C LEU A 566 -16.34 14.96 22.63
N SER A 567 -17.40 15.44 21.97
CA SER A 567 -17.42 16.79 21.37
C SER A 567 -17.48 17.90 22.41
N GLY A 568 -18.11 17.65 23.57
CA GLY A 568 -18.15 18.55 24.71
C GLY A 568 -16.80 18.71 25.41
N TYR A 569 -15.91 17.72 25.29
CA TYR A 569 -14.52 17.80 25.76
C TYR A 569 -13.56 18.47 24.76
N ILE A 570 -13.99 18.70 23.51
CA ILE A 570 -13.20 19.35 22.45
C ILE A 570 -13.48 20.87 22.39
N LYS A 571 -14.61 21.32 22.93
CA LYS A 571 -14.86 22.73 23.25
C LYS A 571 -14.15 23.11 24.54
#